data_AF-A0A5P2XH41-F1
#
_entry.id   AF-A0A5P2XH41-F1
#
_cell.length_a   1.000
_cell.length_b   1.000
_cell.length_c   1.000
_cell.angle_alpha   90.00
_cell.angle_beta   90.00
_cell.angle_gamma   90.00
#
_symmetry.space_group_name_H-M   'P 1'
#
loop_
_entity.id
_entity.type
_entity.pdbx_description
1 polymer ?
#
loop_
_entity_poly.entity_id
_entity_poly.type
_entity_poly.pdbx_seq_one_letter_code
_entity_poly.pdbx_strand_id
1 'polypeptide(L)'
;MAAGGGVQAASPTETPSWAVRIRGADGEIAGAGILLSPDQVLTCAHVVDRAAARVTAEFVGAAGHSVPAIAAWVDGDAYVPETQDADGDPSGDVALLRLERPRPAEEAVRLHRLSTPGRAVRMYGFPYDHNGGIWFRATVVGGCGRDGQVQLSPTSPGELASPGCSGAGVADSATSEVIGLVLTGQKDQHGNRFSFMSPAETVVRHLPQVEPFIEGPTAVDDRLRSTEDDAAGELLDEPFAQRLAAWLRDDGRQVKISVVRHGDAARGATLRRAITLADRELRTAASVGRASLDPPGTVPSAGGHDLAVHAGGLTSTEIAERIAERMGLWPEHGDSAPDRIRAAGVTLNLVVVGVDEALDPPALLDLLEVLRAGGSRLLLVFRTAGGCCHRARGELLVRPAREHRERLVARLGEITGPLAGALSERRAAVVPHGVRPVDSDLVAAHAALADLLRAESGDPDPDRGPDLARYERMAERVAARLTRSIARLDRLSDRRDELGGRLRSYHVLHQHSTQGEEDPAVDALYLRAHDLLQTRPCDVHAAETAVDAYTHHVDTHHVDTHPSRSRPGPNGGPA
;
A
#
# COMPACT_ATOMS: atom_id res chain seq x y z
N MET A 1 -44.51 29.69 11.09
CA MET A 1 -43.05 29.69 11.32
C MET A 1 -42.51 28.43 10.66
N ALA A 2 -42.25 28.51 9.36
CA ALA A 2 -41.67 27.42 8.59
C ALA A 2 -40.17 27.41 8.88
N ALA A 3 -39.66 26.32 9.46
CA ALA A 3 -38.23 26.10 9.59
C ALA A 3 -37.67 25.83 8.18
N GLY A 4 -36.89 26.79 7.70
CA GLY A 4 -36.21 26.73 6.40
C GLY A 4 -35.25 25.55 6.34
N GLY A 5 -35.20 24.93 5.16
CA GLY A 5 -34.42 23.75 4.86
C GLY A 5 -32.93 23.95 5.08
N GLY A 6 -32.34 23.03 5.85
CA GLY A 6 -30.94 22.69 5.70
C GLY A 6 -30.79 21.79 4.48
N VAL A 7 -29.82 22.09 3.62
CA VAL A 7 -29.29 21.11 2.66
C VAL A 7 -28.68 20.00 3.51
N GLN A 8 -29.37 18.87 3.57
CA GLN A 8 -28.92 17.69 4.30
C GLN A 8 -27.75 17.12 3.50
N ALA A 9 -26.52 17.34 3.97
CA ALA A 9 -25.37 16.63 3.44
C ALA A 9 -25.65 15.13 3.58
N ALA A 10 -25.59 14.38 2.48
CA ALA A 10 -25.84 12.94 2.49
C ALA A 10 -24.96 12.29 3.55
N SER A 11 -25.57 11.53 4.46
CA SER A 11 -24.78 10.93 5.54
C SER A 11 -23.86 9.88 4.92
N PRO A 12 -22.56 9.84 5.26
CA PRO A 12 -21.60 8.89 4.67
C PRO A 12 -21.89 7.40 5.03
N THR A 13 -22.98 7.13 5.74
CA THR A 13 -23.47 5.83 6.17
C THR A 13 -24.83 5.45 5.55
N GLU A 14 -25.50 6.38 4.87
CA GLU A 14 -26.77 6.08 4.18
C GLU A 14 -26.53 5.21 2.95
N THR A 15 -27.56 4.45 2.56
CA THR A 15 -27.54 3.72 1.29
C THR A 15 -27.45 4.75 0.15
N PRO A 16 -26.44 4.66 -0.73
CA PRO A 16 -26.29 5.63 -1.80
C PRO A 16 -27.48 5.54 -2.77
N SER A 17 -28.06 6.70 -3.10
CA SER A 17 -29.20 6.82 -4.03
C SER A 17 -28.86 6.31 -5.43
N TRP A 18 -27.59 6.41 -5.83
CA TRP A 18 -27.08 5.94 -7.12
C TRP A 18 -26.86 4.43 -7.20
N ALA A 19 -26.87 3.70 -6.07
CA ALA A 19 -26.59 2.27 -6.08
C ALA A 19 -27.80 1.46 -6.57
N VAL A 20 -27.55 0.67 -7.60
CA VAL A 20 -28.58 -0.14 -8.27
C VAL A 20 -28.30 -1.61 -8.00
N ARG A 21 -29.32 -2.36 -7.58
CA ARG A 21 -29.27 -3.83 -7.52
C ARG A 21 -29.84 -4.39 -8.80
N ILE A 22 -29.10 -5.28 -9.48
CA ILE A 22 -29.50 -5.83 -10.77
C ILE A 22 -29.94 -7.28 -10.58
N ARG A 23 -31.16 -7.59 -11.01
CA ARG A 23 -31.73 -8.94 -11.01
C ARG A 23 -31.92 -9.49 -12.42
N GLY A 24 -31.67 -10.80 -12.55
CA GLY A 24 -32.02 -11.58 -13.72
C GLY A 24 -33.51 -11.88 -13.81
N ALA A 25 -33.92 -12.48 -14.92
CA ALA A 25 -35.31 -12.92 -15.13
C ALA A 25 -35.74 -14.04 -14.15
N ASP A 26 -34.77 -14.75 -13.56
CA ASP A 26 -34.98 -15.74 -12.51
C ASP A 26 -35.25 -15.10 -11.13
N GLY A 27 -35.13 -13.77 -11.01
CA GLY A 27 -35.29 -13.04 -9.77
C GLY A 27 -34.05 -13.08 -8.88
N GLU A 28 -32.97 -13.74 -9.28
CA GLU A 28 -31.72 -13.78 -8.53
C GLU A 28 -30.91 -12.50 -8.73
N ILE A 29 -30.10 -12.14 -7.72
CA ILE A 29 -29.16 -11.01 -7.85
C ILE A 29 -28.08 -11.42 -8.84
N ALA A 30 -28.00 -10.72 -9.96
CA ALA A 30 -26.95 -10.89 -10.94
C ALA A 30 -25.72 -10.05 -10.58
N GLY A 31 -25.93 -8.84 -10.05
CA GLY A 31 -24.89 -7.89 -9.70
C GLY A 31 -25.44 -6.56 -9.17
N ALA A 32 -24.62 -5.53 -9.29
CA ALA A 32 -24.88 -4.15 -8.90
C ALA A 32 -24.66 -3.21 -10.10
N GLY A 33 -25.04 -1.94 -9.94
CA GLY A 33 -24.85 -0.89 -10.95
C GLY A 33 -24.78 0.51 -10.32
N ILE A 34 -24.45 1.48 -11.15
CA ILE A 34 -24.32 2.90 -10.81
C ILE A 34 -25.28 3.70 -11.71
N LEU A 35 -26.22 4.43 -11.12
CA LEU A 35 -27.08 5.36 -11.86
C LEU A 35 -26.27 6.61 -12.26
N LEU A 36 -25.96 6.76 -13.55
CA LEU A 36 -25.16 7.88 -14.08
C LEU A 36 -25.99 9.06 -14.59
N SER A 37 -27.21 8.77 -15.01
CA SER A 37 -28.23 9.73 -15.45
C SER A 37 -29.61 9.22 -15.01
N PRO A 38 -30.69 10.01 -15.12
CA PRO A 38 -32.05 9.54 -14.88
C PRO A 38 -32.41 8.20 -15.54
N ASP A 39 -31.86 7.89 -16.71
CA ASP A 39 -32.24 6.75 -17.53
C ASP A 39 -31.10 5.78 -17.84
N GLN A 40 -29.88 6.03 -17.36
CA GLN A 40 -28.71 5.18 -17.67
C GLN A 40 -28.00 4.66 -16.42
N VAL A 41 -27.73 3.35 -16.42
CA VAL A 41 -27.07 2.62 -15.35
C VAL A 41 -25.82 1.93 -15.89
N LEU A 42 -24.65 2.23 -15.32
CA LEU A 42 -23.40 1.53 -15.60
C LEU A 42 -23.29 0.26 -14.77
N THR A 43 -22.83 -0.84 -15.38
CA THR A 43 -22.60 -2.14 -14.75
C THR A 43 -21.47 -2.89 -15.45
N CYS A 44 -21.08 -4.06 -14.92
CA CYS A 44 -20.24 -5.00 -15.63
C CYS A 44 -21.01 -5.74 -16.73
N ALA A 45 -20.33 -6.13 -17.81
CA ALA A 45 -20.93 -6.87 -18.91
C ALA A 45 -21.33 -8.29 -18.48
N HIS A 46 -20.52 -8.97 -17.68
CA HIS A 46 -20.85 -10.31 -17.19
C HIS A 46 -22.10 -10.35 -16.29
N VAL A 47 -22.46 -9.22 -15.66
CA VAL A 47 -23.71 -9.10 -14.89
C VAL A 47 -24.91 -9.18 -15.84
N VAL A 48 -24.81 -8.57 -17.01
CA VAL A 48 -25.83 -8.64 -18.07
C VAL A 48 -25.89 -10.06 -18.63
N ASP A 49 -24.75 -10.71 -18.88
CA ASP A 49 -24.71 -12.07 -19.40
C ASP A 49 -25.41 -13.06 -18.45
N ARG A 50 -25.19 -12.88 -17.14
CA ARG A 50 -25.83 -13.69 -16.10
C ARG A 50 -27.34 -13.44 -16.00
N ALA A 51 -27.77 -12.20 -16.21
CA ALA A 51 -29.16 -11.78 -16.05
C ALA A 51 -30.03 -12.00 -17.30
N ALA A 52 -29.42 -12.32 -18.45
CA ALA A 52 -29.98 -12.30 -19.79
C ALA A 52 -30.32 -10.87 -20.30
N ALA A 53 -30.78 -10.76 -21.57
CA ALA A 53 -30.90 -9.49 -22.29
C ALA A 53 -31.87 -8.45 -21.67
N ARG A 54 -32.75 -8.85 -20.74
CA ARG A 54 -33.64 -7.94 -20.01
C ARG A 54 -33.45 -8.17 -18.52
N VAL A 55 -33.12 -7.10 -17.81
CA VAL A 55 -32.82 -7.14 -16.38
C VAL A 55 -33.79 -6.25 -15.61
N THR A 56 -33.87 -6.45 -14.29
CA THR A 56 -34.60 -5.54 -13.41
C THR A 56 -33.60 -4.75 -12.56
N ALA A 57 -33.63 -3.43 -12.67
CA ALA A 57 -32.87 -2.49 -11.87
C ALA A 57 -33.69 -2.06 -10.65
N GLU A 58 -33.17 -2.32 -9.45
CA GLU A 58 -33.81 -2.00 -8.18
C GLU A 58 -33.03 -0.95 -7.41
N PHE A 59 -33.71 0.13 -6.99
CA PHE A 59 -33.08 1.31 -6.36
C PHE A 59 -33.27 1.27 -4.85
N VAL A 60 -32.37 0.56 -4.15
CA VAL A 60 -32.51 0.28 -2.71
C VAL A 60 -32.33 1.54 -1.85
N GLY A 61 -31.54 2.52 -2.33
CA GLY A 61 -31.35 3.81 -1.67
C GLY A 61 -32.38 4.88 -2.03
N ALA A 62 -33.39 4.55 -2.84
CA ALA A 62 -34.41 5.52 -3.24
C ALA A 62 -35.25 5.99 -2.04
N ALA A 63 -35.65 7.27 -2.07
CA ALA A 63 -36.50 7.83 -1.02
C ALA A 63 -37.89 7.14 -1.00
N GLY A 64 -38.35 6.76 0.19
CA GLY A 64 -39.67 6.17 0.41
C GLY A 64 -39.63 4.76 1.02
N HIS A 65 -40.80 4.14 1.15
CA HIS A 65 -40.96 2.84 1.80
C HIS A 65 -40.91 1.64 0.83
N SER A 66 -40.98 1.89 -0.48
CA SER A 66 -40.94 0.86 -1.53
C SER A 66 -39.64 0.97 -2.31
N VAL A 67 -39.01 -0.17 -2.62
CA VAL A 67 -37.86 -0.23 -3.52
C VAL A 67 -38.37 -0.16 -4.97
N PRO A 68 -38.08 0.90 -5.73
CA PRO A 68 -38.49 0.99 -7.13
C PRO A 68 -37.76 -0.08 -7.95
N ALA A 69 -38.51 -0.82 -8.77
CA ALA A 69 -38.00 -1.85 -9.67
C ALA A 69 -38.37 -1.48 -11.11
N ILE A 70 -37.37 -1.27 -11.96
CA ILE A 70 -37.52 -0.78 -13.33
C ILE A 70 -36.87 -1.77 -14.30
N ALA A 71 -37.57 -2.13 -15.37
CA ALA A 71 -36.97 -2.94 -16.42
C ALA A 71 -35.85 -2.17 -17.11
N ALA A 72 -34.75 -2.84 -17.42
CA ALA A 72 -33.60 -2.25 -18.10
C ALA A 72 -33.02 -3.22 -19.15
N TRP A 73 -32.32 -2.66 -20.13
CA TRP A 73 -31.67 -3.39 -21.22
C TRP A 73 -30.41 -2.66 -21.68
N VAL A 74 -29.51 -3.35 -22.37
CA VAL A 74 -28.29 -2.73 -22.93
C VAL A 74 -28.66 -1.57 -23.86
N ASP A 75 -28.02 -0.42 -23.66
CA ASP A 75 -28.27 0.77 -24.45
C ASP A 75 -27.58 0.72 -25.81
N GLY A 76 -28.24 0.13 -26.81
CA GLY A 76 -27.68 0.03 -28.16
C GLY A 76 -26.46 -0.90 -28.20
N ASP A 77 -25.31 -0.36 -28.60
CA ASP A 77 -24.02 -1.06 -28.66
C ASP A 77 -23.15 -0.85 -27.42
N ALA A 78 -23.70 -0.26 -26.35
CA ALA A 78 -23.00 0.07 -25.11
C ALA A 78 -22.73 -1.18 -24.23
N TYR A 79 -22.05 -2.17 -24.79
CA TYR A 79 -21.68 -3.42 -24.15
C TYR A 79 -20.29 -3.86 -24.62
N VAL A 80 -19.37 -3.99 -23.66
CA VAL A 80 -18.00 -4.44 -23.87
C VAL A 80 -17.75 -5.65 -22.99
N PRO A 81 -17.72 -6.88 -23.55
CA PRO A 81 -17.52 -8.09 -22.76
C PRO A 81 -16.12 -8.13 -22.16
N GLU A 82 -15.94 -8.98 -21.15
CA GLU A 82 -14.60 -9.36 -20.72
C GLU A 82 -13.92 -10.18 -21.83
N THR A 83 -12.70 -9.79 -22.20
CA THR A 83 -11.83 -10.54 -23.10
C THR A 83 -10.47 -10.75 -22.44
N GLN A 84 -9.73 -11.76 -22.90
CA GLN A 84 -8.35 -11.96 -22.48
C GLN A 84 -7.41 -11.47 -23.56
N ASP A 85 -6.35 -10.75 -23.15
CA ASP A 85 -5.28 -10.37 -24.07
C ASP A 85 -4.34 -11.54 -24.39
N ALA A 86 -3.27 -11.27 -25.14
CA ALA A 86 -2.33 -12.30 -25.57
C ALA A 86 -1.54 -12.95 -24.42
N ASP A 87 -1.48 -12.30 -23.25
CA ASP A 87 -0.81 -12.81 -22.05
C ASP A 87 -1.82 -13.42 -21.06
N GLY A 88 -3.12 -13.38 -21.39
CA GLY A 88 -4.21 -13.91 -20.57
C GLY A 88 -4.76 -12.91 -19.56
N ASP A 89 -4.36 -11.63 -19.62
CA ASP A 89 -4.88 -10.60 -18.73
C ASP A 89 -6.30 -10.19 -19.14
N PRO A 90 -7.23 -10.00 -18.18
CA PRO A 90 -8.59 -9.55 -18.47
C PRO A 90 -8.63 -8.09 -18.96
N SER A 91 -9.58 -7.80 -19.84
CA SER A 91 -9.81 -6.50 -20.46
C SER A 91 -11.29 -6.27 -20.72
N GLY A 92 -11.77 -5.04 -20.50
CA GLY A 92 -13.16 -4.66 -20.75
C GLY A 92 -14.08 -4.88 -19.54
N ASP A 93 -15.17 -5.60 -19.77
CA ASP A 93 -16.22 -5.92 -18.79
C ASP A 93 -17.05 -4.72 -18.29
N VAL A 94 -17.56 -3.92 -19.23
CA VAL A 94 -18.42 -2.77 -18.92
C VAL A 94 -19.65 -2.73 -19.83
N ALA A 95 -20.79 -2.32 -19.30
CA ALA A 95 -22.03 -2.16 -20.05
C ALA A 95 -22.86 -0.99 -19.52
N LEU A 96 -23.53 -0.28 -20.42
CA LEU A 96 -24.52 0.74 -20.10
C LEU A 96 -25.91 0.17 -20.33
N LEU A 97 -26.75 0.27 -19.31
CA LEU A 97 -28.15 -0.10 -19.39
C LEU A 97 -29.01 1.13 -19.50
N ARG A 98 -30.06 1.07 -20.32
CA ARG A 98 -31.15 2.04 -20.38
C ARG A 98 -32.35 1.55 -19.58
N LEU A 99 -32.91 2.42 -18.77
CA LEU A 99 -34.11 2.18 -17.98
C LEU A 99 -35.38 2.39 -18.81
N GLU A 100 -36.41 1.58 -18.56
CA GLU A 100 -37.75 1.75 -19.15
C GLU A 100 -38.40 3.07 -18.76
N ARG A 101 -38.15 3.50 -17.51
CA ARG A 101 -38.68 4.74 -16.94
C ARG A 101 -37.55 5.47 -16.22
N PRO A 102 -37.43 6.80 -16.38
CA PRO A 102 -36.38 7.56 -15.73
C PRO A 102 -36.59 7.63 -14.21
N ARG A 103 -35.47 7.75 -13.48
CA ARG A 103 -35.37 8.09 -12.07
C ARG A 103 -35.23 9.60 -11.88
N PRO A 104 -35.47 10.13 -10.67
CA PRO A 104 -35.13 11.52 -10.35
C PRO A 104 -33.65 11.81 -10.59
N ALA A 105 -33.34 13.00 -11.11
CA ALA A 105 -31.97 13.36 -11.51
C ALA A 105 -31.02 13.48 -10.30
N GLU A 106 -31.56 13.84 -9.14
CA GLU A 106 -30.87 13.92 -7.85
C GLU A 106 -30.40 12.56 -7.30
N GLU A 107 -30.87 11.45 -7.86
CA GLU A 107 -30.40 10.11 -7.49
C GLU A 107 -29.17 9.67 -8.29
N ALA A 108 -28.88 10.32 -9.41
CA ALA A 108 -27.74 9.98 -10.26
C ALA A 108 -26.43 10.54 -9.70
N VAL A 109 -25.31 9.91 -10.07
CA VAL A 109 -23.96 10.34 -9.69
C VAL A 109 -23.06 10.46 -10.91
N ARG A 110 -21.96 11.20 -10.76
CA ARG A 110 -20.90 11.32 -11.76
C ARG A 110 -19.73 10.39 -11.42
N LEU A 111 -19.01 9.96 -12.44
CA LEU A 111 -17.70 9.34 -12.22
C LEU A 111 -16.63 10.42 -12.21
N HIS A 112 -15.61 10.29 -11.37
CA HIS A 112 -14.55 11.28 -11.24
C HIS A 112 -13.18 10.71 -11.61
N ARG A 113 -12.45 11.45 -12.44
CA ARG A 113 -11.03 11.19 -12.75
C ARG A 113 -10.16 11.61 -11.56
N LEU A 114 -10.00 10.72 -10.56
CA LEU A 114 -9.12 10.96 -9.42
C LEU A 114 -7.97 9.94 -9.36
N SER A 115 -6.75 10.44 -9.12
CA SER A 115 -5.63 9.58 -8.75
C SER A 115 -5.71 9.32 -7.24
N THR A 116 -5.89 8.04 -6.89
CA THR A 116 -6.08 7.60 -5.51
C THR A 116 -5.12 6.50 -5.00
N PRO A 117 -3.83 6.43 -5.42
CA PRO A 117 -2.90 5.44 -4.86
C PRO A 117 -2.85 5.49 -3.33
N GLY A 118 -2.96 4.33 -2.69
CA GLY A 118 -2.88 4.21 -1.23
C GLY A 118 -4.10 4.77 -0.46
N ARG A 119 -5.11 5.32 -1.12
CA ARG A 119 -6.29 5.90 -0.45
C ARG A 119 -7.31 4.83 -0.07
N ALA A 120 -8.07 5.13 0.99
CA ALA A 120 -9.20 4.34 1.42
C ALA A 120 -10.41 4.59 0.52
N VAL A 121 -11.05 3.51 0.07
CA VAL A 121 -12.25 3.54 -0.76
C VAL A 121 -13.36 2.69 -0.15
N ARG A 122 -14.59 2.96 -0.56
CA ARG A 122 -15.79 2.24 -0.14
C ARG A 122 -16.59 1.82 -1.36
N MET A 123 -17.18 0.64 -1.32
CA MET A 123 -18.07 0.13 -2.37
C MET A 123 -19.37 -0.37 -1.75
N TYR A 124 -20.50 -0.09 -2.40
CA TYR A 124 -21.82 -0.53 -1.93
C TYR A 124 -22.35 -1.64 -2.84
N GLY A 125 -22.36 -2.87 -2.33
CA GLY A 125 -22.74 -4.05 -3.11
C GLY A 125 -23.91 -4.81 -2.48
N PHE A 126 -24.48 -5.76 -3.22
CA PHE A 126 -25.68 -6.51 -2.83
C PHE A 126 -25.41 -8.02 -2.77
N PRO A 127 -24.64 -8.51 -1.79
CA PRO A 127 -24.43 -9.94 -1.64
C PRO A 127 -25.74 -10.64 -1.25
N TYR A 128 -25.88 -11.92 -1.61
CA TYR A 128 -27.12 -12.70 -1.41
C TYR A 128 -27.67 -12.63 0.02
N ASP A 129 -26.80 -12.73 1.03
CA ASP A 129 -27.19 -12.70 2.45
C ASP A 129 -27.61 -11.30 2.93
N HIS A 130 -27.32 -10.25 2.16
CA HIS A 130 -27.66 -8.87 2.46
C HIS A 130 -28.32 -8.18 1.27
N ASN A 131 -29.56 -8.56 0.99
CA ASN A 131 -30.38 -7.94 -0.06
C ASN A 131 -30.43 -6.40 0.05
N GLY A 132 -30.48 -5.82 1.26
CA GLY A 132 -30.46 -4.35 1.45
C GLY A 132 -29.17 -3.66 1.00
N GLY A 133 -28.14 -4.43 0.67
CA GLY A 133 -26.80 -3.98 0.36
C GLY A 133 -25.98 -3.67 1.62
N ILE A 134 -24.66 -3.73 1.47
CA ILE A 134 -23.71 -3.38 2.53
C ILE A 134 -22.51 -2.66 1.94
N TRP A 135 -21.87 -1.84 2.79
CA TRP A 135 -20.60 -1.20 2.49
C TRP A 135 -19.43 -2.18 2.69
N PHE A 136 -18.50 -2.18 1.74
CA PHE A 136 -17.22 -2.85 1.86
C PHE A 136 -16.10 -1.80 1.81
N ARG A 137 -15.07 -1.95 2.65
CA ARG A 137 -13.91 -1.05 2.66
C ARG A 137 -12.68 -1.71 2.04
N ALA A 138 -11.93 -0.91 1.30
CA ALA A 138 -10.66 -1.32 0.73
C ALA A 138 -9.67 -0.15 0.66
N THR A 139 -8.42 -0.48 0.35
CA THR A 139 -7.36 0.47 0.04
C THR A 139 -6.91 0.25 -1.41
N VAL A 140 -6.75 1.32 -2.17
CA VAL A 140 -6.21 1.28 -3.52
C VAL A 140 -4.74 0.90 -3.48
N VAL A 141 -4.37 -0.19 -4.15
CA VAL A 141 -2.98 -0.66 -4.18
C VAL A 141 -2.24 -0.06 -5.38
N GLY A 142 -2.76 -0.25 -6.58
CA GLY A 142 -2.13 0.21 -7.81
C GLY A 142 -2.73 -0.43 -9.07
N GLY A 143 -2.28 0.04 -10.23
CA GLY A 143 -2.68 -0.55 -11.51
C GLY A 143 -2.17 -1.98 -11.67
N CYS A 144 -2.98 -2.84 -12.27
CA CYS A 144 -2.63 -4.22 -12.56
C CYS A 144 -3.01 -4.61 -13.99
N GLY A 145 -2.22 -5.52 -14.54
CA GLY A 145 -2.42 -6.12 -15.85
C GLY A 145 -2.32 -5.15 -17.03
N ARG A 146 -2.60 -5.73 -18.20
CA ARG A 146 -2.93 -5.09 -19.47
C ARG A 146 -3.74 -3.82 -19.28
N ASP A 147 -4.97 -3.98 -18.83
CA ASP A 147 -6.07 -3.06 -19.13
C ASP A 147 -6.09 -1.76 -18.31
N GLY A 148 -5.26 -1.63 -17.28
CA GLY A 148 -5.32 -0.49 -16.36
C GLY A 148 -6.44 -0.62 -15.34
N GLN A 149 -6.88 -1.86 -15.08
CA GLN A 149 -7.62 -2.22 -13.88
C GLN A 149 -6.79 -1.84 -12.65
N VAL A 150 -7.46 -1.59 -11.54
CA VAL A 150 -6.81 -1.19 -10.29
C VAL A 150 -7.14 -2.21 -9.20
N GLN A 151 -6.09 -2.72 -8.55
CA GLN A 151 -6.22 -3.64 -7.44
C GLN A 151 -6.63 -2.91 -6.16
N LEU A 152 -7.60 -3.50 -5.46
CA LEU A 152 -8.11 -3.07 -4.17
C LEU A 152 -7.80 -4.13 -3.11
N SER A 153 -7.14 -3.71 -2.04
CA SER A 153 -6.86 -4.55 -0.87
C SER A 153 -7.97 -4.37 0.16
N PRO A 154 -8.77 -5.40 0.50
CA PRO A 154 -9.83 -5.27 1.49
C PRO A 154 -9.25 -5.01 2.88
N THR A 155 -9.90 -4.15 3.68
CA THR A 155 -9.43 -3.82 5.04
C THR A 155 -9.49 -5.02 6.00
N SER A 156 -10.41 -5.96 5.75
CA SER A 156 -10.52 -7.22 6.46
C SER A 156 -10.97 -8.35 5.52
N PRO A 157 -10.74 -9.64 5.85
CA PRO A 157 -11.13 -10.75 4.98
C PRO A 157 -12.62 -10.84 4.64
N GLY A 158 -13.49 -10.26 5.46
CA GLY A 158 -14.94 -10.20 5.25
C GLY A 158 -15.38 -9.07 4.33
N GLU A 159 -14.49 -8.14 3.98
CA GLU A 159 -14.76 -7.00 3.11
C GLU A 159 -14.30 -7.23 1.66
N LEU A 160 -14.00 -8.48 1.31
CA LEU A 160 -13.77 -8.88 -0.08
C LEU A 160 -15.06 -8.72 -0.89
N ALA A 161 -14.97 -8.08 -2.07
CA ALA A 161 -16.10 -8.02 -3.00
C ALA A 161 -16.57 -9.45 -3.32
N SER A 162 -17.85 -9.73 -3.06
CA SER A 162 -18.46 -11.04 -3.21
C SER A 162 -19.45 -11.02 -4.39
N PRO A 163 -19.94 -12.19 -4.85
CA PRO A 163 -20.98 -12.23 -5.88
C PRO A 163 -22.16 -11.32 -5.50
N GLY A 164 -22.57 -10.45 -6.42
CA GLY A 164 -23.55 -9.37 -6.16
C GLY A 164 -22.94 -7.99 -5.94
N CYS A 165 -21.62 -7.88 -5.80
CA CYS A 165 -20.90 -6.59 -5.76
C CYS A 165 -20.36 -6.14 -7.11
N SER A 166 -20.26 -7.04 -8.10
CA SER A 166 -19.82 -6.70 -9.45
C SER A 166 -20.74 -5.66 -10.07
N GLY A 167 -20.17 -4.59 -10.62
CA GLY A 167 -20.88 -3.42 -11.11
C GLY A 167 -21.19 -2.35 -10.05
N ALA A 168 -20.78 -2.53 -8.79
CA ALA A 168 -20.94 -1.50 -7.76
C ALA A 168 -20.00 -0.31 -7.99
N GLY A 169 -20.44 0.88 -7.59
CA GLY A 169 -19.59 2.08 -7.56
C GLY A 169 -18.52 2.00 -6.47
N VAL A 170 -17.29 2.36 -6.82
CA VAL A 170 -16.18 2.56 -5.89
C VAL A 170 -16.08 4.06 -5.59
N ALA A 171 -16.33 4.45 -4.35
CA ALA A 171 -16.25 5.84 -3.90
C ALA A 171 -14.96 6.08 -3.08
N ASP A 172 -14.27 7.18 -3.36
CA ASP A 172 -13.17 7.64 -2.52
C ASP A 172 -13.71 8.08 -1.14
N SER A 173 -13.05 7.64 -0.06
CA SER A 173 -13.58 7.90 1.29
C SER A 173 -13.41 9.35 1.74
N ALA A 174 -12.46 10.08 1.18
CA ALA A 174 -12.17 11.45 1.54
C ALA A 174 -13.06 12.45 0.79
N THR A 175 -13.29 12.24 -0.51
CA THR A 175 -14.14 13.13 -1.33
C THR A 175 -15.59 12.65 -1.46
N SER A 176 -15.85 11.37 -1.17
CA SER A 176 -17.13 10.69 -1.46
C SER A 176 -17.46 10.55 -2.95
N GLU A 177 -16.53 10.90 -3.84
CA GLU A 177 -16.73 10.80 -5.28
C GLU A 177 -16.58 9.37 -5.79
N VAL A 178 -17.41 8.99 -6.75
CA VAL A 178 -17.34 7.68 -7.40
C VAL A 178 -16.22 7.69 -8.45
N ILE A 179 -15.18 6.90 -8.25
CA ILE A 179 -13.96 6.89 -9.06
C ILE A 179 -13.87 5.69 -10.01
N GLY A 180 -14.80 4.74 -9.92
CA GLY A 180 -14.77 3.54 -10.75
C GLY A 180 -15.88 2.54 -10.44
N LEU A 181 -15.76 1.39 -11.09
CA LEU A 181 -16.70 0.28 -11.09
C LEU A 181 -16.02 -0.99 -10.58
N VAL A 182 -16.61 -1.71 -9.62
CA VAL A 182 -16.11 -3.01 -9.14
C VAL A 182 -16.30 -4.06 -10.21
N LEU A 183 -15.25 -4.83 -10.53
CA LEU A 183 -15.32 -5.95 -11.47
C LEU A 183 -15.58 -7.26 -10.74
N THR A 184 -14.61 -7.72 -9.95
CA THR A 184 -14.69 -9.00 -9.24
C THR A 184 -13.76 -9.04 -8.03
N GLY A 185 -14.07 -9.93 -7.09
CA GLY A 185 -13.20 -10.30 -5.97
C GLY A 185 -12.51 -11.63 -6.23
N GLN A 186 -11.21 -11.70 -5.96
CA GLN A 186 -10.40 -12.90 -6.17
C GLN A 186 -9.66 -13.32 -4.90
N LYS A 187 -9.37 -14.62 -4.83
CA LYS A 187 -8.45 -15.21 -3.86
C LYS A 187 -7.36 -15.95 -4.61
N ASP A 188 -6.10 -15.66 -4.30
CA ASP A 188 -4.99 -16.39 -4.92
C ASP A 188 -4.72 -17.73 -4.21
N GLN A 189 -3.83 -18.53 -4.79
CA GLN A 189 -3.39 -19.82 -4.25
C GLN A 189 -2.70 -19.73 -2.88
N HIS A 190 -2.27 -18.53 -2.46
CA HIS A 190 -1.63 -18.28 -1.17
C HIS A 190 -2.63 -17.76 -0.12
N GLY A 191 -3.90 -17.64 -0.47
CA GLY A 191 -4.96 -17.14 0.41
C GLY A 191 -5.04 -15.61 0.49
N ASN A 192 -4.27 -14.88 -0.32
CA ASN A 192 -4.41 -13.44 -0.46
C ASN A 192 -5.76 -13.12 -1.09
N ARG A 193 -6.36 -12.00 -0.67
CA ARG A 193 -7.68 -11.57 -1.11
C ARG A 193 -7.58 -10.17 -1.68
N PHE A 194 -8.15 -9.95 -2.85
CA PHE A 194 -8.15 -8.64 -3.51
C PHE A 194 -9.39 -8.51 -4.39
N SER A 195 -9.82 -7.28 -4.61
CA SER A 195 -10.85 -6.96 -5.61
C SER A 195 -10.24 -6.11 -6.71
N PHE A 196 -10.89 -6.06 -7.86
CA PHE A 196 -10.50 -5.17 -8.95
C PHE A 196 -11.57 -4.15 -9.24
N MET A 197 -11.14 -2.96 -9.66
CA MET A 197 -12.02 -1.97 -10.25
C MET A 197 -11.53 -1.55 -11.63
N SER A 198 -12.48 -1.19 -12.48
CA SER A 198 -12.25 -0.35 -13.65
C SER A 198 -12.40 1.11 -13.22
N PRO A 199 -11.32 1.91 -13.15
CA PRO A 199 -11.43 3.33 -12.84
C PRO A 199 -12.16 4.10 -13.96
N ALA A 200 -12.66 5.30 -13.66
CA ALA A 200 -13.42 6.14 -14.59
C ALA A 200 -12.72 6.30 -15.96
N GLU A 201 -11.40 6.49 -15.95
CA GLU A 201 -10.55 6.60 -17.14
C GLU A 201 -10.55 5.33 -18.00
N THR A 202 -10.56 4.16 -17.36
CA THR A 202 -10.65 2.86 -18.03
C THR A 202 -12.06 2.60 -18.56
N VAL A 203 -13.09 3.02 -17.83
CA VAL A 203 -14.50 2.89 -18.25
C VAL A 203 -14.75 3.68 -19.53
N VAL A 204 -14.38 4.96 -19.58
CA VAL A 204 -14.64 5.80 -20.77
C VAL A 204 -13.85 5.39 -22.00
N ARG A 205 -12.65 4.83 -21.82
CA ARG A 205 -11.88 4.26 -22.92
C ARG A 205 -12.65 3.13 -23.61
N HIS A 206 -13.24 2.22 -22.83
CA HIS A 206 -14.01 1.09 -23.36
C HIS A 206 -15.42 1.50 -23.80
N LEU A 207 -16.00 2.48 -23.09
CA LEU A 207 -17.37 2.92 -23.29
C LEU A 207 -17.45 4.46 -23.42
N PRO A 208 -17.05 5.03 -24.58
CA PRO A 208 -17.00 6.48 -24.77
C PRO A 208 -18.36 7.18 -24.55
N GLN A 209 -19.47 6.45 -24.70
CA GLN A 209 -20.82 6.95 -24.41
C GLN A 209 -20.99 7.46 -22.96
N VAL A 210 -20.12 7.05 -22.03
CA VAL A 210 -20.13 7.48 -20.62
C VAL A 210 -19.45 8.83 -20.41
N GLU A 211 -18.67 9.35 -21.37
CA GLU A 211 -17.93 10.61 -21.26
C GLU A 211 -18.76 11.79 -20.69
N PRO A 212 -20.03 12.02 -21.09
CA PRO A 212 -20.85 13.10 -20.54
C PRO A 212 -21.15 13.00 -19.03
N PHE A 213 -20.89 11.84 -18.42
CA PHE A 213 -21.12 11.55 -17.00
C PHE A 213 -19.82 11.50 -16.20
N ILE A 214 -18.70 11.87 -16.80
CA ILE A 214 -17.40 11.89 -16.14
C ILE A 214 -16.93 13.33 -15.90
N GLU A 215 -16.52 13.59 -14.67
CA GLU A 215 -15.97 14.86 -14.22
C GLU A 215 -14.50 14.72 -13.79
N GLY A 216 -13.85 15.87 -13.61
CA GLY A 216 -12.44 15.95 -13.27
C GLY A 216 -11.52 15.96 -14.50
N PRO A 217 -10.31 16.52 -14.34
CA PRO A 217 -9.43 16.76 -15.46
C PRO A 217 -8.73 15.48 -15.90
N THR A 218 -8.39 15.38 -17.18
CA THR A 218 -7.63 14.26 -17.75
C THR A 218 -6.25 14.14 -17.09
N ALA A 219 -5.62 12.97 -17.16
CA ALA A 219 -4.28 12.78 -16.61
C ALA A 219 -3.18 13.41 -17.48
N VAL A 220 -3.44 13.69 -18.76
CA VAL A 220 -2.44 14.17 -19.72
C VAL A 220 -2.87 15.48 -20.34
N ASP A 221 -2.03 16.51 -20.20
CA ASP A 221 -2.22 17.79 -20.89
C ASP A 221 -2.21 17.59 -22.42
N ASP A 222 -3.07 18.34 -23.13
CA ASP A 222 -3.29 18.17 -24.58
C ASP A 222 -2.00 18.25 -25.41
N ARG A 223 -1.05 19.09 -25.01
CA ARG A 223 0.26 19.25 -25.68
C ARG A 223 1.16 18.02 -25.58
N LEU A 224 0.85 17.08 -24.70
CA LEU A 224 1.63 15.87 -24.44
C LEU A 224 1.00 14.61 -25.04
N ARG A 225 -0.22 14.72 -25.58
CA ARG A 225 -0.89 13.61 -26.25
C ARG A 225 -0.20 13.29 -27.57
N SER A 226 -0.13 12.01 -27.90
CA SER A 226 0.39 11.58 -29.21
C SER A 226 -0.49 12.12 -30.34
N THR A 227 0.16 12.54 -31.43
CA THR A 227 -0.50 12.91 -32.69
C THR A 227 -0.48 11.74 -33.67
N GLU A 228 -1.23 11.82 -34.77
CA GLU A 228 -1.17 10.81 -35.84
C GLU A 228 0.25 10.70 -36.43
N ASP A 229 0.96 11.83 -36.54
CA ASP A 229 2.35 11.87 -37.01
C ASP A 229 3.32 11.10 -36.09
N ASP A 230 3.00 10.99 -34.79
CA ASP A 230 3.81 10.25 -33.82
C ASP A 230 3.72 8.73 -33.99
N ALA A 231 2.72 8.24 -34.74
CA ALA A 231 2.52 6.82 -35.00
C ALA A 231 3.49 6.27 -36.08
N ALA A 232 4.23 7.13 -36.77
CA ALA A 232 5.23 6.70 -37.74
C ALA A 232 6.41 6.03 -37.03
N GLY A 233 6.58 4.72 -37.25
CA GLY A 233 7.65 3.91 -36.62
C GLY A 233 9.08 4.42 -36.88
N GLU A 234 9.28 5.24 -37.92
CA GLU A 234 10.55 5.91 -38.24
C GLU A 234 10.99 6.93 -37.18
N LEU A 235 10.09 7.38 -36.30
CA LEU A 235 10.35 8.35 -35.23
C LEU A 235 10.65 7.71 -33.86
N LEU A 236 10.71 6.38 -33.75
CA LEU A 236 10.93 5.72 -32.46
C LEU A 236 12.42 5.69 -32.08
N ASP A 237 12.79 6.46 -31.04
CA ASP A 237 14.06 6.27 -30.31
C ASP A 237 13.87 5.09 -29.35
N GLU A 238 14.12 3.87 -29.83
CA GLU A 238 13.89 2.62 -29.08
C GLU A 238 14.59 2.59 -27.71
N PRO A 239 15.90 2.92 -27.58
CA PRO A 239 16.56 2.97 -26.27
C PRO A 239 15.90 3.97 -25.31
N PHE A 240 15.45 5.12 -25.82
CA PHE A 240 14.73 6.09 -24.99
C PHE A 240 13.35 5.56 -24.58
N ALA A 241 12.61 4.93 -25.50
CA ALA A 241 11.32 4.31 -25.23
C ALA A 241 11.42 3.23 -24.15
N GLN A 242 12.41 2.32 -24.26
CA GLN A 242 12.68 1.28 -23.25
C GLN A 242 12.97 1.90 -21.87
N ARG A 243 13.77 2.98 -21.83
CA ARG A 243 14.09 3.67 -20.57
C ARG A 243 12.87 4.35 -19.93
N LEU A 244 11.99 4.93 -20.73
CA LEU A 244 10.74 5.54 -20.27
C LEU A 244 9.78 4.46 -19.75
N ALA A 245 9.56 3.41 -20.55
CA ALA A 245 8.69 2.31 -20.19
C ALA A 245 9.15 1.57 -18.93
N ALA A 246 10.47 1.40 -18.73
CA ALA A 246 11.01 0.84 -17.49
C ALA A 246 10.61 1.68 -16.27
N TRP A 247 10.72 3.00 -16.35
CA TRP A 247 10.32 3.87 -15.23
C TRP A 247 8.82 3.87 -15.00
N LEU A 248 8.01 3.91 -16.07
CA LEU A 248 6.55 3.85 -16.00
C LEU A 248 6.04 2.50 -15.45
N ARG A 249 6.82 1.43 -15.60
CA ARG A 249 6.59 0.11 -14.96
C ARG A 249 7.16 -0.02 -13.55
N ASP A 250 7.71 1.05 -13.00
CA ASP A 250 8.47 1.09 -11.75
C ASP A 250 9.79 0.31 -11.80
N ASP A 251 10.85 0.99 -12.26
CA ASP A 251 12.24 0.52 -12.20
C ASP A 251 12.91 0.74 -10.83
N GLY A 252 12.12 1.10 -9.80
CA GLY A 252 12.60 1.43 -8.46
C GLY A 252 13.25 2.81 -8.34
N ARG A 253 13.37 3.58 -9.44
CA ARG A 253 13.89 4.96 -9.39
C ARG A 253 12.77 5.93 -9.04
N GLN A 254 13.03 6.73 -8.01
CA GLN A 254 12.11 7.79 -7.61
C GLN A 254 12.12 8.96 -8.59
N VAL A 255 13.29 9.46 -8.99
CA VAL A 255 13.41 10.58 -9.93
C VAL A 255 14.16 10.12 -11.17
N LYS A 256 13.66 10.48 -12.35
CA LYS A 256 14.33 10.26 -13.64
C LYS A 256 14.35 11.57 -14.42
N ILE A 257 15.53 11.98 -14.88
CA ILE A 257 15.74 13.22 -15.63
C ILE A 257 16.12 12.89 -17.08
N SER A 258 15.41 13.46 -18.05
CA SER A 258 15.71 13.34 -19.48
C SER A 258 15.82 14.71 -20.14
N VAL A 259 16.56 14.79 -21.24
CA VAL A 259 16.65 16.00 -22.09
C VAL A 259 16.09 15.67 -23.46
N VAL A 260 15.05 16.42 -23.88
CA VAL A 260 14.39 16.32 -25.19
C VAL A 260 14.37 17.73 -25.80
N ARG A 261 15.32 17.98 -26.71
CA ARG A 261 15.55 19.31 -27.30
C ARG A 261 14.42 19.68 -28.26
N HIS A 262 14.19 20.98 -28.44
CA HIS A 262 13.40 21.47 -29.56
C HIS A 262 14.04 21.03 -30.88
N GLY A 263 13.22 20.49 -31.80
CA GLY A 263 13.66 19.95 -33.08
C GLY A 263 14.06 18.47 -33.06
N ASP A 264 14.15 17.82 -31.90
CA ASP A 264 14.33 16.37 -31.80
C ASP A 264 12.97 15.65 -31.93
N ALA A 265 12.49 15.56 -33.17
CA ALA A 265 11.17 15.03 -33.48
C ALA A 265 11.01 13.57 -33.02
N ALA A 266 12.04 12.74 -33.18
CA ALA A 266 12.03 11.34 -32.78
C ALA A 266 11.86 11.19 -31.26
N ARG A 267 12.66 11.89 -30.45
CA ARG A 267 12.50 11.85 -28.98
C ARG A 267 11.21 12.50 -28.50
N GLY A 268 10.78 13.58 -29.15
CA GLY A 268 9.50 14.23 -28.87
C GLY A 268 8.32 13.28 -29.07
N ALA A 269 8.24 12.63 -30.23
CA ALA A 269 7.23 11.63 -30.56
C ALA A 269 7.31 10.43 -29.60
N THR A 270 8.52 9.92 -29.35
CA THR A 270 8.76 8.80 -28.41
C THR A 270 8.27 9.11 -27.00
N LEU A 271 8.50 10.34 -26.50
CA LEU A 271 8.02 10.77 -25.19
C LEU A 271 6.48 10.82 -25.13
N ARG A 272 5.85 11.51 -26.09
CA ARG A 272 4.37 11.60 -26.16
C ARG A 272 3.75 10.22 -26.27
N ARG A 273 4.33 9.35 -27.08
CA ARG A 273 3.93 7.94 -27.21
C ARG A 273 4.01 7.19 -25.90
N ALA A 274 5.12 7.28 -25.17
CA ALA A 274 5.27 6.61 -23.87
C ALA A 274 4.24 7.13 -22.83
N ILE A 275 3.97 8.44 -22.82
CA ILE A 275 2.94 9.04 -21.96
C ILE A 275 1.56 8.48 -22.33
N THR A 276 1.18 8.54 -23.62
CA THR A 276 -0.11 8.02 -24.13
C THR A 276 -0.30 6.54 -23.79
N LEU A 277 0.72 5.69 -24.01
CA LEU A 277 0.61 4.26 -23.72
C LEU A 277 0.51 3.94 -22.23
N ALA A 278 1.08 4.79 -21.37
CA ALA A 278 1.01 4.64 -19.93
C ALA A 278 -0.29 5.23 -19.34
N ASP A 279 -1.06 5.99 -20.11
CA ASP A 279 -2.31 6.57 -19.64
C ASP A 279 -3.43 5.53 -19.69
N ARG A 280 -4.41 5.61 -18.77
CA ARG A 280 -5.53 4.67 -18.76
C ARG A 280 -6.59 5.03 -19.78
N GLU A 281 -6.81 6.31 -20.07
CA GLU A 281 -7.88 6.79 -20.95
C GLU A 281 -7.44 6.78 -22.42
N LEU A 282 -6.20 7.19 -22.70
CA LEU A 282 -5.69 7.40 -24.06
C LEU A 282 -5.10 6.13 -24.70
N ARG A 283 -4.60 5.17 -23.91
CA ARG A 283 -4.09 3.90 -24.46
C ARG A 283 -5.23 3.16 -25.15
N THR A 284 -4.99 2.46 -26.26
CA THR A 284 -6.01 1.61 -26.89
C THR A 284 -5.47 0.23 -27.21
N ALA A 285 -6.35 -0.75 -27.46
CA ALA A 285 -5.95 -2.09 -27.90
C ALA A 285 -5.13 -2.05 -29.21
N ALA A 286 -5.42 -1.12 -30.11
CA ALA A 286 -4.64 -0.90 -31.33
C ALA A 286 -3.19 -0.45 -31.01
N SER A 287 -3.01 0.34 -29.95
CA SER A 287 -1.71 0.89 -29.54
C SER A 287 -0.82 -0.08 -28.74
N VAL A 288 -1.37 -1.18 -28.20
CA VAL A 288 -0.61 -2.14 -27.35
C VAL A 288 -0.71 -3.59 -27.81
N GLY A 289 -1.61 -3.91 -28.75
CA GLY A 289 -1.80 -5.27 -29.26
C GLY A 289 -0.67 -5.72 -30.18
N ARG A 290 -0.65 -7.00 -30.57
CA ARG A 290 0.36 -7.56 -31.50
C ARG A 290 0.46 -6.80 -32.83
N ALA A 291 -0.62 -6.13 -33.24
CA ALA A 291 -0.63 -5.25 -34.41
C ALA A 291 0.24 -4.00 -34.26
N SER A 292 0.57 -3.57 -33.03
CA SER A 292 1.40 -2.40 -32.75
C SER A 292 2.86 -2.56 -33.19
N LEU A 293 3.35 -3.79 -33.41
CA LEU A 293 4.74 -4.10 -33.81
C LEU A 293 5.83 -3.46 -32.92
N ASP A 294 5.48 -3.07 -31.69
CA ASP A 294 6.40 -2.37 -30.79
C ASP A 294 7.60 -3.23 -30.39
N PRO A 295 8.82 -2.66 -30.38
CA PRO A 295 9.99 -3.38 -29.91
C PRO A 295 9.82 -3.81 -28.44
N PRO A 296 10.34 -4.98 -28.04
CA PRO A 296 10.23 -5.47 -26.68
C PRO A 296 10.69 -4.44 -25.64
N GLY A 297 9.95 -4.35 -24.55
CA GLY A 297 10.29 -3.47 -23.43
C GLY A 297 9.90 -2.00 -23.61
N THR A 298 9.42 -1.56 -24.78
CA THR A 298 9.01 -0.17 -25.06
C THR A 298 7.60 0.19 -24.61
N VAL A 299 6.75 -0.80 -24.32
CA VAL A 299 5.36 -0.59 -23.89
C VAL A 299 5.28 -0.46 -22.36
N PRO A 300 4.93 0.71 -21.80
CA PRO A 300 4.74 0.89 -20.35
C PRO A 300 3.51 0.14 -19.81
N SER A 301 3.39 0.06 -18.48
CA SER A 301 2.15 -0.41 -17.85
C SER A 301 1.03 0.63 -17.95
N ALA A 302 -0.21 0.17 -18.06
CA ALA A 302 -1.38 1.03 -17.98
C ALA A 302 -1.43 1.73 -16.61
N GLY A 303 -1.69 3.04 -16.61
CA GLY A 303 -1.65 3.84 -15.40
C GLY A 303 -0.24 3.98 -14.81
N GLY A 304 0.81 3.86 -15.62
CA GLY A 304 2.20 4.03 -15.20
C GLY A 304 2.54 5.47 -14.74
N HIS A 305 1.62 6.40 -14.96
CA HIS A 305 1.65 7.74 -14.42
C HIS A 305 0.25 8.17 -13.95
N ASP A 306 0.21 9.10 -13.02
CA ASP A 306 -1.02 9.67 -12.46
C ASP A 306 -1.35 11.02 -13.11
N LEU A 307 -0.32 11.76 -13.51
CA LEU A 307 -0.43 13.07 -14.15
C LEU A 307 0.80 13.35 -15.04
N ALA A 308 0.57 13.89 -16.22
CA ALA A 308 1.58 14.42 -17.13
C ALA A 308 1.26 15.88 -17.49
N VAL A 309 2.13 16.80 -17.04
CA VAL A 309 1.94 18.26 -17.18
C VAL A 309 3.00 18.86 -18.09
N HIS A 310 2.58 19.78 -18.97
CA HIS A 310 3.49 20.62 -19.75
C HIS A 310 3.77 21.93 -19.00
N ALA A 311 4.94 22.03 -18.37
CA ALA A 311 5.30 23.17 -17.51
C ALA A 311 5.59 24.47 -18.27
N GLY A 312 5.84 24.41 -19.59
CA GLY A 312 6.21 25.58 -20.38
C GLY A 312 5.18 26.71 -20.32
N GLY A 313 5.59 27.86 -19.77
CA GLY A 313 4.75 29.04 -19.58
C GLY A 313 3.83 29.01 -18.36
N LEU A 314 3.93 28.00 -17.49
CA LEU A 314 3.16 27.90 -16.25
C LEU A 314 4.00 28.29 -15.03
N THR A 315 3.33 28.77 -13.99
CA THR A 315 3.89 28.96 -12.65
C THR A 315 3.87 27.67 -11.84
N SER A 316 4.68 27.60 -10.78
CA SER A 316 4.64 26.47 -9.83
C SER A 316 3.28 26.34 -9.13
N THR A 317 2.56 27.45 -8.93
CA THR A 317 1.23 27.45 -8.30
C THR A 317 0.19 26.81 -9.21
N GLU A 318 0.18 27.14 -10.51
CA GLU A 318 -0.74 26.51 -11.48
C GLU A 318 -0.50 25.00 -11.61
N ILE A 319 0.77 24.57 -11.60
CA ILE A 319 1.13 23.15 -11.60
C ILE A 319 0.70 22.48 -10.28
N ALA A 320 0.86 23.16 -9.14
CA ALA A 320 0.40 22.65 -7.86
C ALA A 320 -1.13 22.50 -7.82
N GLU A 321 -1.89 23.47 -8.34
CA GLU A 321 -3.36 23.36 -8.45
C GLU A 321 -3.75 22.18 -9.33
N ARG A 322 -3.07 21.98 -10.47
CA ARG A 322 -3.30 20.83 -11.36
C ARG A 322 -3.09 19.49 -10.65
N ILE A 323 -2.08 19.40 -9.79
CA ILE A 323 -1.82 18.22 -8.95
C ILE A 323 -2.90 18.07 -7.89
N ALA A 324 -3.26 19.15 -7.19
CA ALA A 324 -4.28 19.15 -6.15
C ALA A 324 -5.64 18.67 -6.69
N GLU A 325 -6.09 19.20 -7.83
CA GLU A 325 -7.31 18.76 -8.51
C GLU A 325 -7.28 17.27 -8.88
N ARG A 326 -6.17 16.80 -9.45
CA ARG A 326 -6.01 15.39 -9.82
C ARG A 326 -6.04 14.45 -8.61
N MET A 327 -5.57 14.93 -7.46
CA MET A 327 -5.62 14.23 -6.18
C MET A 327 -6.91 14.50 -5.40
N GLY A 328 -7.89 15.21 -5.94
CA GLY A 328 -9.14 15.54 -5.24
C GLY A 328 -8.93 16.35 -3.95
N LEU A 329 -7.86 17.14 -3.89
CA LEU A 329 -7.56 18.07 -2.81
C LEU A 329 -8.19 19.40 -3.17
N TRP A 330 -9.47 19.60 -2.85
CA TRP A 330 -10.17 20.83 -3.21
C TRP A 330 -9.82 21.99 -2.27
N PRO A 331 -10.01 23.25 -2.69
CA PRO A 331 -9.66 24.39 -1.86
C PRO A 331 -10.56 24.45 -0.61
N GLU A 332 -9.96 24.28 0.57
CA GLU A 332 -10.56 24.70 1.84
C GLU A 332 -10.09 26.14 2.14
N HIS A 333 -10.89 26.89 2.88
CA HIS A 333 -10.75 28.35 2.99
C HIS A 333 -9.33 28.81 3.40
N GLY A 334 -8.57 29.35 2.45
CA GLY A 334 -7.29 30.05 2.68
C GLY A 334 -6.02 29.24 2.40
N ASP A 335 -6.12 27.95 2.09
CA ASP A 335 -4.94 27.11 1.89
C ASP A 335 -4.41 27.14 0.45
N SER A 336 -3.10 27.32 0.31
CA SER A 336 -2.44 27.21 -0.99
C SER A 336 -2.39 25.74 -1.46
N ALA A 337 -2.42 25.49 -2.78
CA ALA A 337 -2.25 24.11 -3.31
C ALA A 337 -1.00 23.38 -2.78
N PRO A 338 0.20 24.01 -2.74
CA PRO A 338 1.38 23.38 -2.16
C PRO A 338 1.20 22.93 -0.71
N ASP A 339 0.46 23.69 0.10
CA ASP A 339 0.21 23.35 1.50
C ASP A 339 -0.79 22.20 1.63
N ARG A 340 -1.85 22.20 0.80
CA ARG A 340 -2.81 21.08 0.71
C ARG A 340 -2.10 19.78 0.33
N ILE A 341 -1.24 19.81 -0.69
CA ILE A 341 -0.44 18.67 -1.13
C ILE A 341 0.46 18.14 0.01
N ARG A 342 1.14 19.06 0.70
CA ARG A 342 2.04 18.70 1.80
C ARG A 342 1.29 18.10 2.99
N ALA A 343 0.15 18.69 3.36
CA ALA A 343 -0.68 18.22 4.47
C ALA A 343 -1.30 16.84 4.18
N ALA A 344 -1.72 16.60 2.94
CA ALA A 344 -2.33 15.33 2.55
C ALA A 344 -1.32 14.18 2.41
N GLY A 345 -0.01 14.48 2.27
CA GLY A 345 1.04 13.45 2.14
C GLY A 345 0.85 12.57 0.90
N VAL A 346 0.36 13.15 -0.19
CA VAL A 346 0.01 12.41 -1.40
C VAL A 346 1.24 11.83 -2.11
N THR A 347 1.10 10.60 -2.61
CA THR A 347 2.09 9.95 -3.47
C THR A 347 1.54 9.78 -4.87
N LEU A 348 2.29 10.23 -5.88
CA LEU A 348 1.91 10.07 -7.28
C LEU A 348 3.13 9.84 -8.19
N ASN A 349 2.87 9.28 -9.37
CA ASN A 349 3.80 9.19 -10.49
C ASN A 349 3.56 10.40 -11.42
N LEU A 350 4.40 11.43 -11.29
CA LEU A 350 4.26 12.70 -12.02
C LEU A 350 5.26 12.80 -13.16
N VAL A 351 4.77 13.12 -14.36
CA VAL A 351 5.60 13.48 -15.52
C VAL A 351 5.52 15.00 -15.72
N VAL A 352 6.67 15.69 -15.75
CA VAL A 352 6.73 17.14 -16.00
C VAL A 352 7.62 17.39 -17.20
N VAL A 353 7.04 17.97 -18.25
CA VAL A 353 7.74 18.26 -19.51
C VAL A 353 7.98 19.76 -19.67
N GLY A 354 9.21 20.14 -20.03
CA GLY A 354 9.60 21.55 -20.18
C GLY A 354 9.85 22.23 -18.84
N VAL A 355 10.50 21.55 -17.88
CA VAL A 355 10.78 22.11 -16.54
C VAL A 355 11.59 23.41 -16.61
N ASP A 356 12.55 23.50 -17.54
CA ASP A 356 13.34 24.70 -17.81
C ASP A 356 12.58 25.81 -18.56
N GLU A 357 11.34 25.54 -18.99
CA GLU A 357 10.46 26.48 -19.70
C GLU A 357 9.32 27.03 -18.83
N ALA A 358 9.24 26.61 -17.57
CA ALA A 358 8.32 27.20 -16.59
C ALA A 358 8.61 28.70 -16.42
N LEU A 359 7.61 29.47 -15.98
CA LEU A 359 7.77 30.90 -15.71
C LEU A 359 8.79 31.16 -14.58
N ASP A 360 8.85 30.26 -13.60
CA ASP A 360 9.83 30.26 -12.51
C ASP A 360 10.34 28.83 -12.27
N PRO A 361 11.36 28.38 -13.01
CA PRO A 361 11.91 27.03 -12.86
C PRO A 361 12.44 26.74 -11.45
N PRO A 362 13.15 27.66 -10.76
CA PRO A 362 13.48 27.50 -9.34
C PRO A 362 12.29 27.15 -8.44
N ALA A 363 11.21 27.91 -8.50
CA ALA A 363 10.03 27.65 -7.66
C ALA A 363 9.35 26.31 -8.00
N LEU A 364 9.39 25.89 -9.27
CA LEU A 364 8.92 24.57 -9.68
C LEU A 364 9.80 23.45 -9.10
N LEU A 365 11.14 23.61 -9.10
CA LEU A 365 12.03 22.62 -8.49
C LEU A 365 11.78 22.48 -6.98
N ASP A 366 11.48 23.57 -6.27
CA ASP A 366 11.14 23.53 -4.84
C ASP A 366 9.85 22.72 -4.59
N LEU A 367 8.81 22.90 -5.42
CA LEU A 367 7.59 22.07 -5.38
C LEU A 367 7.89 20.59 -5.65
N LEU A 368 8.73 20.31 -6.66
CA LEU A 368 9.12 18.95 -7.02
C LEU A 368 9.91 18.27 -5.90
N GLU A 369 10.77 18.98 -5.17
CA GLU A 369 11.45 18.42 -3.99
C GLU A 369 10.45 18.10 -2.87
N VAL A 370 9.42 18.93 -2.64
CA VAL A 370 8.36 18.61 -1.66
C VAL A 370 7.66 17.31 -2.03
N LEU A 371 7.30 17.12 -3.29
CA LEU A 371 6.65 15.90 -3.77
C LEU A 371 7.58 14.68 -3.65
N ARG A 372 8.87 14.84 -4.00
CA ARG A 372 9.89 13.81 -3.87
C ARG A 372 10.07 13.40 -2.41
N ALA A 373 10.18 14.35 -1.50
CA ALA A 373 10.29 14.10 -0.07
C ALA A 373 9.05 13.40 0.49
N GLY A 374 7.87 13.69 -0.07
CA GLY A 374 6.61 12.99 0.21
C GLY A 374 6.48 11.58 -0.37
N GLY A 375 7.47 11.11 -1.15
CA GLY A 375 7.48 9.76 -1.73
C GLY A 375 6.99 9.67 -3.18
N SER A 376 6.61 10.79 -3.79
CA SER A 376 6.22 10.81 -5.21
C SER A 376 7.37 10.44 -6.13
N ARG A 377 7.04 9.82 -7.27
CA ARG A 377 8.00 9.50 -8.34
C ARG A 377 7.88 10.53 -9.44
N LEU A 378 9.02 11.07 -9.89
CA LEU A 378 9.09 12.20 -10.80
C LEU A 378 9.86 11.84 -12.08
N LEU A 379 9.23 11.96 -13.24
CA LEU A 379 9.90 11.97 -14.53
C LEU A 379 9.97 13.40 -15.05
N LEU A 380 11.17 13.98 -15.05
CA LEU A 380 11.41 15.36 -15.41
C LEU A 380 12.06 15.43 -16.78
N VAL A 381 11.45 16.15 -17.71
CA VAL A 381 11.95 16.36 -19.06
C VAL A 381 12.32 17.83 -19.25
N PHE A 382 13.58 18.08 -19.56
CA PHE A 382 14.13 19.40 -19.86
C PHE A 382 14.35 19.56 -21.36
N ARG A 383 14.29 20.78 -21.88
CA ARG A 383 14.67 21.08 -23.27
C ARG A 383 16.17 21.21 -23.43
N THR A 384 16.86 21.68 -22.40
CA THR A 384 18.29 21.91 -22.40
C THR A 384 18.98 21.19 -21.26
N ALA A 385 20.26 20.84 -21.46
CA ALA A 385 21.13 20.39 -20.37
C ALA A 385 21.76 21.60 -19.64
N GLY A 386 21.01 22.70 -19.48
CA GLY A 386 21.49 23.94 -18.90
C GLY A 386 21.48 23.97 -17.37
N GLY A 387 21.64 25.17 -16.80
CA GLY A 387 21.75 25.37 -15.34
C GLY A 387 20.57 24.80 -14.54
N CYS A 388 19.34 24.91 -15.05
CA CYS A 388 18.15 24.34 -14.40
C CYS A 388 18.23 22.80 -14.31
N CYS A 389 18.61 22.13 -15.40
CA CYS A 389 18.80 20.67 -15.42
C CYS A 389 19.93 20.23 -14.47
N HIS A 390 21.03 20.98 -14.42
CA HIS A 390 22.13 20.73 -13.48
C HIS A 390 21.69 20.89 -12.02
N ARG A 391 20.92 21.94 -11.71
CA ARG A 391 20.35 22.17 -10.37
C ARG A 391 19.43 21.02 -9.97
N ALA A 392 18.50 20.63 -10.84
CA ALA A 392 17.59 19.50 -10.59
C ALA A 392 18.34 18.19 -10.33
N ARG A 393 19.43 17.91 -11.07
CA ARG A 393 20.29 16.75 -10.79
C ARG A 393 20.96 16.85 -9.42
N GLY A 394 21.46 18.01 -9.05
CA GLY A 394 22.08 18.24 -7.74
C GLY A 394 21.09 18.04 -6.59
N GLU A 395 19.93 18.68 -6.68
CA GLU A 395 18.93 18.76 -5.60
C GLU A 395 18.06 17.52 -5.48
N LEU A 396 17.62 16.91 -6.60
CA LEU A 396 16.63 15.83 -6.58
C LEU A 396 17.25 14.43 -6.68
N LEU A 397 18.51 14.31 -7.14
CA LEU A 397 19.21 13.02 -7.31
C LEU A 397 20.45 12.91 -6.41
N VAL A 398 21.43 13.79 -6.62
CA VAL A 398 22.76 13.65 -5.99
C VAL A 398 22.71 13.86 -4.49
N ARG A 399 22.13 14.99 -4.04
CA ARG A 399 22.03 15.31 -2.61
C ARG A 399 21.20 14.26 -1.85
N PRO A 400 19.99 13.85 -2.28
CA PRO A 400 19.22 12.87 -1.54
C PRO A 400 19.83 11.47 -1.54
N ALA A 401 20.50 11.07 -2.63
CA ALA A 401 21.24 9.80 -2.67
C ALA A 401 22.39 9.81 -1.66
N ARG A 402 23.12 10.93 -1.57
CA ARG A 402 24.17 11.12 -0.56
C ARG A 402 23.60 11.06 0.86
N GLU A 403 22.55 11.81 1.16
CA GLU A 403 21.91 11.81 2.48
C GLU A 403 21.35 10.42 2.85
N HIS A 404 20.74 9.71 1.90
CA HIS A 404 20.24 8.35 2.11
C HIS A 404 21.38 7.39 2.43
N ARG A 405 22.49 7.49 1.71
CA ARG A 405 23.69 6.72 1.97
C ARG A 405 24.30 7.03 3.34
N GLU A 406 24.44 8.30 3.71
CA GLU A 406 24.95 8.71 5.02
C GLU A 406 24.09 8.12 6.16
N ARG A 407 22.76 8.18 6.03
CA ARG A 407 21.83 7.52 6.97
C ARG A 407 22.05 6.01 7.04
N LEU A 408 22.21 5.35 5.90
CA LEU A 408 22.40 3.91 5.84
C LEU A 408 23.75 3.47 6.40
N VAL A 409 24.82 4.24 6.17
CA VAL A 409 26.14 4.03 6.77
C VAL A 409 26.05 4.17 8.29
N ALA A 410 25.38 5.21 8.81
CA ALA A 410 25.16 5.38 10.24
C ALA A 410 24.39 4.19 10.85
N ARG A 411 23.31 3.76 10.19
CA ARG A 411 22.48 2.62 10.62
C ARG A 411 23.24 1.30 10.61
N LEU A 412 24.00 1.02 9.56
CA LEU A 412 24.84 -0.17 9.50
C LEU A 412 25.96 -0.11 10.54
N GLY A 413 26.55 1.06 10.78
CA GLY A 413 27.50 1.29 11.87
C GLY A 413 26.92 0.98 13.25
N GLU A 414 25.66 1.35 13.51
CA GLU A 414 24.94 1.00 14.73
C GLU A 414 24.74 -0.51 14.88
N ILE A 415 24.34 -1.19 13.79
CA ILE A 415 24.16 -2.65 13.75
C ILE A 415 25.47 -3.37 14.03
N THR A 416 26.55 -2.94 13.39
CA THR A 416 27.84 -3.64 13.40
C THR A 416 28.71 -3.27 14.59
N GLY A 417 28.44 -2.15 15.25
CA GLY A 417 29.14 -1.69 16.44
C GLY A 417 28.29 -1.91 17.70
N PRO A 418 27.55 -0.89 18.18
CA PRO A 418 26.77 -0.96 19.42
C PRO A 418 25.89 -2.20 19.58
N LEU A 419 25.07 -2.55 18.57
CA LEU A 419 24.15 -3.68 18.68
C LEU A 419 24.89 -5.03 18.67
N ALA A 420 25.90 -5.19 17.81
CA ALA A 420 26.74 -6.38 17.81
C ALA A 420 27.52 -6.55 19.13
N GLY A 421 28.01 -5.44 19.70
CA GLY A 421 28.68 -5.41 20.99
C GLY A 421 27.75 -5.81 22.13
N ALA A 422 26.56 -5.21 22.22
CA ALA A 422 25.55 -5.55 23.22
C ALA A 422 25.16 -7.03 23.14
N LEU A 423 24.91 -7.55 21.93
CA LEU A 423 24.62 -8.97 21.73
C LEU A 423 25.76 -9.86 22.24
N SER A 424 27.01 -9.51 21.93
CA SER A 424 28.19 -10.28 22.34
C SER A 424 28.35 -10.30 23.86
N GLU A 425 28.15 -9.15 24.52
CA GLU A 425 28.17 -9.03 25.97
C GLU A 425 27.09 -9.92 26.64
N ARG A 426 25.85 -9.91 26.12
CA ARG A 426 24.77 -10.75 26.64
C ARG A 426 25.03 -12.24 26.41
N ARG A 427 25.58 -12.61 25.24
CA ARG A 427 25.99 -14.00 24.94
C ARG A 427 27.12 -14.49 25.84
N ALA A 428 27.96 -13.60 26.35
CA ALA A 428 28.99 -13.94 27.33
C ALA A 428 28.41 -14.13 28.75
N ALA A 429 27.26 -13.51 29.05
CA ALA A 429 26.60 -13.61 30.34
C ALA A 429 25.71 -14.85 30.49
N VAL A 430 24.93 -15.19 29.45
CA VAL A 430 23.95 -16.30 29.47
C VAL A 430 23.98 -17.12 28.18
N VAL A 431 23.70 -18.41 28.30
CA VAL A 431 23.65 -19.32 27.14
C VAL A 431 22.41 -18.98 26.29
N PRO A 432 22.55 -18.81 24.96
CA PRO A 432 21.51 -18.23 24.10
C PRO A 432 20.41 -19.25 23.71
N HIS A 433 19.69 -19.81 24.68
CA HIS A 433 18.65 -20.81 24.42
C HIS A 433 17.49 -20.27 23.59
N GLY A 434 17.25 -20.94 22.44
CA GLY A 434 16.21 -20.59 21.47
C GLY A 434 16.44 -19.26 20.74
N VAL A 435 17.65 -18.70 20.80
CA VAL A 435 18.07 -17.56 19.96
C VAL A 435 18.65 -18.11 18.67
N ARG A 436 18.16 -17.64 17.52
CA ARG A 436 18.74 -18.02 16.22
C ARG A 436 20.12 -17.39 16.04
N PRO A 437 21.08 -18.09 15.41
CA PRO A 437 22.37 -17.49 15.04
C PRO A 437 22.16 -16.26 14.14
N VAL A 438 22.93 -15.20 14.38
CA VAL A 438 22.91 -13.95 13.60
C VAL A 438 24.26 -13.62 12.97
N ASP A 439 25.24 -14.52 13.09
CA ASP A 439 26.62 -14.25 12.67
C ASP A 439 26.69 -13.99 11.14
N SER A 440 25.92 -14.73 10.34
CA SER A 440 25.80 -14.48 8.89
C SER A 440 25.18 -13.12 8.56
N ASP A 441 24.21 -12.68 9.37
CA ASP A 441 23.55 -11.38 9.19
C ASP A 441 24.51 -10.23 9.50
N LEU A 442 25.33 -10.38 10.55
CA LEU A 442 26.38 -9.42 10.90
C LEU A 442 27.49 -9.35 9.84
N VAL A 443 27.91 -10.50 9.28
CA VAL A 443 28.87 -10.53 8.17
C VAL A 443 28.33 -9.81 6.95
N ALA A 444 27.05 -10.03 6.60
CA ALA A 444 26.39 -9.32 5.50
C ALA A 444 26.31 -7.81 5.76
N ALA A 445 26.01 -7.40 6.99
CA ALA A 445 25.99 -5.98 7.39
C ALA A 445 27.39 -5.33 7.31
N HIS A 446 28.44 -5.99 7.78
CA HIS A 446 29.83 -5.53 7.59
C HIS A 446 30.21 -5.39 6.12
N ALA A 447 29.84 -6.37 5.29
CA ALA A 447 30.14 -6.33 3.86
C ALA A 447 29.47 -5.14 3.17
N ALA A 448 28.19 -4.88 3.47
CA ALA A 448 27.47 -3.73 2.94
C ALA A 448 28.04 -2.40 3.44
N LEU A 449 28.40 -2.29 4.73
CA LEU A 449 29.03 -1.08 5.27
C LEU A 449 30.36 -0.80 4.54
N ALA A 450 31.20 -1.82 4.36
CA ALA A 450 32.46 -1.66 3.65
C ALA A 450 32.27 -1.26 2.18
N ASP A 451 31.27 -1.82 1.50
CA ASP A 451 30.91 -1.45 0.13
C ASP A 451 30.46 0.02 0.04
N LEU A 452 29.60 0.44 0.98
CA LEU A 452 29.12 1.82 1.11
C LEU A 452 30.15 2.81 1.64
N LEU A 453 31.34 2.40 2.08
CA LEU A 453 32.45 3.32 2.36
C LEU A 453 33.39 3.42 1.16
N ARG A 454 33.63 2.31 0.44
CA ARG A 454 34.48 2.31 -0.76
C ARG A 454 33.90 3.14 -1.90
N ALA A 455 32.58 3.09 -2.10
CA ALA A 455 31.94 3.86 -3.16
C ALA A 455 31.98 5.39 -2.91
N GLU A 456 32.57 5.87 -1.80
CA GLU A 456 32.55 7.30 -1.39
C GLU A 456 33.73 8.02 -2.02
N SER A 457 34.77 7.25 -2.35
CA SER A 457 35.97 7.69 -3.05
C SER A 457 35.80 7.72 -4.57
N GLY A 458 34.63 7.33 -5.11
CA GLY A 458 34.33 7.27 -6.54
C GLY A 458 33.34 8.34 -7.00
N ASP A 459 33.32 8.61 -8.32
CA ASP A 459 32.40 9.56 -8.96
C ASP A 459 30.94 9.17 -8.68
N PRO A 460 30.06 10.09 -8.22
CA PRO A 460 28.68 9.77 -7.87
C PRO A 460 27.83 9.64 -9.13
N ASP A 461 28.04 8.58 -9.91
CA ASP A 461 27.09 8.17 -10.92
C ASP A 461 25.91 7.44 -10.22
N PRO A 462 24.72 8.05 -10.13
CA PRO A 462 23.57 7.44 -9.47
C PRO A 462 23.10 6.13 -10.14
N ASP A 463 23.53 5.86 -11.38
CA ASP A 463 23.23 4.64 -12.13
C ASP A 463 24.26 3.51 -11.96
N ARG A 464 25.44 3.78 -11.38
CA ARG A 464 26.49 2.77 -11.15
C ARG A 464 26.83 2.50 -9.69
N GLY A 465 26.12 3.15 -8.77
CA GLY A 465 26.26 2.95 -7.32
C GLY A 465 25.66 1.65 -6.80
N PRO A 466 26.00 1.25 -5.57
CA PRO A 466 25.39 0.09 -4.92
C PRO A 466 23.88 0.24 -4.76
N ASP A 467 23.15 -0.87 -4.84
CA ASP A 467 21.69 -0.90 -4.64
C ASP A 467 21.33 -0.57 -3.19
N LEU A 468 21.14 0.73 -2.93
CA LEU A 468 20.82 1.28 -1.61
C LEU A 468 19.52 0.68 -1.04
N ALA A 469 18.52 0.43 -1.89
CA ALA A 469 17.24 -0.12 -1.45
C ALA A 469 17.39 -1.57 -0.95
N ARG A 470 18.25 -2.38 -1.59
CA ARG A 470 18.59 -3.72 -1.09
C ARG A 470 19.28 -3.65 0.27
N TYR A 471 20.22 -2.73 0.45
CA TYR A 471 20.92 -2.59 1.73
C TYR A 471 20.03 -2.05 2.84
N GLU A 472 19.09 -1.15 2.55
CA GLU A 472 18.10 -0.67 3.52
C GLU A 472 17.24 -1.84 4.04
N ARG A 473 16.63 -2.64 3.15
CA ARG A 473 15.85 -3.82 3.53
C ARG A 473 16.66 -4.83 4.33
N MET A 474 17.94 -4.97 4.02
CA MET A 474 18.84 -5.82 4.78
C MET A 474 19.07 -5.24 6.19
N ALA A 475 19.47 -3.97 6.29
CA ALA A 475 19.73 -3.30 7.55
C ALA A 475 18.52 -3.34 8.49
N GLU A 476 17.31 -3.09 7.98
CA GLU A 476 16.06 -3.21 8.73
C GLU A 476 15.84 -4.60 9.32
N ARG A 477 15.99 -5.64 8.50
CA ARG A 477 15.81 -7.03 8.95
C ARG A 477 16.86 -7.44 9.97
N VAL A 478 18.12 -7.07 9.75
CA VAL A 478 19.23 -7.40 10.66
C VAL A 478 19.03 -6.67 11.98
N ALA A 479 18.80 -5.35 11.98
CA ALA A 479 18.52 -4.58 13.19
C ALA A 479 17.36 -5.17 14.00
N ALA A 480 16.20 -5.40 13.36
CA ALA A 480 15.04 -5.97 14.03
C ALA A 480 15.32 -7.37 14.63
N ARG A 481 16.17 -8.16 13.97
CA ARG A 481 16.58 -9.48 14.49
C ARG A 481 17.53 -9.35 15.67
N LEU A 482 18.54 -8.49 15.60
CA LEU A 482 19.47 -8.23 16.70
C LEU A 482 18.72 -7.73 17.94
N THR A 483 17.83 -6.73 17.79
CA THR A 483 17.04 -6.20 18.90
C THR A 483 16.20 -7.30 19.57
N ARG A 484 15.56 -8.17 18.78
CA ARG A 484 14.80 -9.32 19.33
C ARG A 484 15.70 -10.33 20.06
N SER A 485 16.89 -10.62 19.52
CA SER A 485 17.85 -11.52 20.17
C SER A 485 18.37 -10.94 21.48
N ILE A 486 18.74 -9.65 21.51
CA ILE A 486 19.19 -8.94 22.72
C ILE A 486 18.08 -8.99 23.77
N ALA A 487 16.86 -8.58 23.43
CA ALA A 487 15.73 -8.58 24.36
C ALA A 487 15.43 -9.98 24.93
N ARG A 488 15.70 -11.05 24.18
CA ARG A 488 15.55 -12.43 24.67
C ARG A 488 16.65 -12.80 25.66
N LEU A 489 17.90 -12.41 25.41
CA LEU A 489 19.00 -12.65 26.32
C LEU A 489 18.91 -11.81 27.59
N ASP A 490 18.38 -10.58 27.50
CA ASP A 490 18.10 -9.75 28.67
C ASP A 490 17.09 -10.46 29.59
N ARG A 491 16.00 -11.03 29.04
CA ARG A 491 15.04 -11.85 29.85
C ARG A 491 15.69 -13.05 30.52
N LEU A 492 16.63 -13.72 29.85
CA LEU A 492 17.38 -14.83 30.45
C LEU A 492 18.30 -14.33 31.57
N SER A 493 18.90 -13.15 31.42
CA SER A 493 19.73 -12.52 32.44
C SER A 493 18.89 -12.10 33.65
N ASP A 494 17.72 -11.49 33.42
CA ASP A 494 16.76 -11.14 34.48
C ASP A 494 16.32 -12.40 35.24
N ARG A 495 16.03 -13.49 34.52
CA ARG A 495 15.68 -14.77 35.14
C ARG A 495 16.82 -15.35 35.98
N ARG A 496 18.07 -15.26 35.51
CA ARG A 496 19.25 -15.66 36.29
C ARG A 496 19.35 -14.86 37.59
N ASP A 497 19.15 -13.54 37.52
CA ASP A 497 19.27 -12.66 38.68
C ASP A 497 18.13 -12.92 39.69
N GLU A 498 16.92 -13.20 39.21
CA GLU A 498 15.79 -13.66 40.02
C GLU A 498 16.08 -14.99 40.73
N LEU A 499 16.59 -15.99 40.01
CA LEU A 499 16.99 -17.29 40.57
C LEU A 499 18.08 -17.13 41.64
N GLY A 500 19.04 -16.25 41.41
CA GLY A 500 20.05 -15.90 42.40
C GLY A 500 19.46 -15.24 43.65
N GLY A 501 18.45 -14.38 43.49
CA GLY A 501 17.68 -13.81 44.60
C GLY A 501 16.96 -14.90 45.40
N ARG A 502 16.25 -15.80 44.72
CA ARG A 502 15.51 -16.91 45.33
C ARG A 502 16.43 -17.86 46.09
N LEU A 503 17.55 -18.26 45.49
CA LEU A 503 18.53 -19.14 46.13
C LEU A 503 19.07 -18.54 47.44
N ARG A 504 19.42 -17.24 47.44
CA ARG A 504 19.87 -16.54 48.66
C ARG A 504 18.80 -16.52 49.74
N SER A 505 17.56 -16.20 49.40
CA SER A 505 16.46 -16.16 50.37
C SER A 505 16.19 -17.51 51.01
N TYR A 506 16.17 -18.59 50.22
CA TYR A 506 15.98 -19.95 50.74
C TYR A 506 17.18 -20.43 51.55
N HIS A 507 18.39 -20.01 51.20
CA HIS A 507 19.57 -20.34 52.00
C HIS A 507 19.53 -19.71 53.39
N VAL A 508 19.09 -18.44 53.50
CA VAL A 508 18.86 -17.78 54.79
C VAL A 508 17.76 -18.51 55.60
N LEU A 509 16.67 -18.91 54.95
CA LEU A 509 15.60 -19.69 55.58
C LEU A 509 16.12 -21.01 56.16
N HIS A 510 16.89 -21.76 55.38
CA HIS A 510 17.49 -23.03 55.81
C HIS A 510 18.45 -22.86 56.99
N GLN A 511 19.33 -21.84 56.97
CA GLN A 511 20.24 -21.55 58.08
C GLN A 511 19.50 -21.23 59.40
N HIS A 512 18.32 -20.61 59.32
CA HIS A 512 17.50 -20.35 60.50
C HIS A 512 16.79 -21.60 61.03
N SER A 513 16.42 -22.56 60.17
CA SER A 513 15.72 -23.77 60.59
C SER A 513 16.63 -24.85 61.17
N THR A 514 17.90 -24.93 60.74
CA THR A 514 18.81 -26.02 61.15
C THR A 514 19.60 -25.78 62.45
N GLN A 515 19.55 -24.58 63.05
CA GLN A 515 20.26 -24.23 64.31
C GLN A 515 21.74 -24.69 64.42
N GLY A 516 22.43 -24.90 63.28
CA GLY A 516 23.82 -25.33 63.24
C GLY A 516 24.07 -26.82 62.98
N GLU A 517 23.05 -27.63 62.66
CA GLU A 517 23.24 -28.97 62.08
C GLU A 517 23.53 -28.85 60.57
N GLU A 518 24.65 -29.42 60.14
CA GLU A 518 25.06 -29.48 58.71
C GLU A 518 24.37 -30.68 58.04
N ASP A 519 23.64 -30.43 56.95
CA ASP A 519 23.12 -31.48 56.05
C ASP A 519 23.93 -31.50 54.75
N PRO A 520 24.84 -32.48 54.58
CA PRO A 520 25.71 -32.56 53.40
C PRO A 520 24.95 -32.69 52.08
N ALA A 521 23.73 -33.23 52.09
CA ALA A 521 22.92 -33.37 50.88
C ALA A 521 22.34 -32.02 50.44
N VAL A 522 21.89 -31.21 51.39
CA VAL A 522 21.38 -29.86 51.15
C VAL A 522 22.50 -28.93 50.68
N ASP A 523 23.67 -29.02 51.32
CA ASP A 523 24.83 -28.21 50.97
C ASP A 523 25.32 -28.52 49.55
N ALA A 524 25.31 -29.80 49.14
CA ALA A 524 25.65 -30.19 47.78
C ALA A 524 24.67 -29.61 46.73
N LEU A 525 23.37 -29.56 47.05
CA LEU A 525 22.35 -28.96 46.17
C LEU A 525 22.54 -27.44 46.07
N TYR A 526 22.82 -26.77 47.19
CA TYR A 526 23.11 -25.33 47.22
C TYR A 526 24.35 -24.99 46.39
N LEU A 527 25.47 -25.70 46.62
CA LEU A 527 26.72 -25.47 45.90
C LEU A 527 26.55 -25.65 44.40
N ARG A 528 25.84 -26.70 43.98
CA ARG A 528 25.53 -26.95 42.56
C ARG A 528 24.72 -25.80 41.94
N ALA A 529 23.68 -25.33 42.62
CA ALA A 529 22.87 -24.22 42.13
C ALA A 529 23.68 -22.90 42.09
N HIS A 530 24.52 -22.67 43.10
CA HIS A 530 25.42 -21.51 43.17
C HIS A 530 26.43 -21.52 42.02
N ASP A 531 27.14 -22.62 41.79
CA ASP A 531 28.16 -22.75 40.75
C ASP A 531 27.56 -22.53 39.35
N LEU A 532 26.38 -23.09 39.08
CA LEU A 532 25.68 -22.90 37.81
C LEU A 532 25.32 -21.42 37.57
N LEU A 533 24.86 -20.71 38.61
CA LEU A 533 24.53 -19.27 38.52
C LEU A 533 25.77 -18.38 38.37
N GLN A 534 26.93 -18.79 38.89
CA GLN A 534 28.20 -18.04 38.78
C GLN A 534 28.94 -18.31 37.46
N THR A 535 28.62 -19.40 36.77
CA THR A 535 29.25 -19.76 35.49
C THR A 535 28.97 -18.71 34.41
N ARG A 536 29.96 -18.40 33.57
CA ARG A 536 29.82 -17.49 32.42
C ARG A 536 30.25 -18.17 31.12
N PRO A 537 29.34 -18.35 30.14
CA PRO A 537 27.91 -18.01 30.17
C PRO A 537 27.09 -18.95 31.08
N CYS A 538 26.11 -18.41 31.80
CA CYS A 538 25.21 -19.18 32.66
C CYS A 538 24.16 -19.90 31.82
N ASP A 539 24.03 -21.23 32.00
CA ASP A 539 22.88 -21.98 31.50
C ASP A 539 21.71 -21.79 32.47
N VAL A 540 20.82 -20.86 32.12
CA VAL A 540 19.71 -20.45 32.98
C VAL A 540 18.71 -21.60 33.21
N HIS A 541 18.52 -22.49 32.23
CA HIS A 541 17.60 -23.61 32.38
C HIS A 541 18.17 -24.68 33.32
N ALA A 542 19.47 -24.96 33.21
CA ALA A 542 20.16 -25.85 34.14
C ALA A 542 20.19 -25.25 35.56
N ALA A 543 20.45 -23.94 35.69
CA ALA A 543 20.44 -23.22 36.95
C ALA A 543 19.05 -23.22 37.61
N GLU A 544 17.99 -22.98 36.83
CA GLU A 544 16.60 -23.04 37.29
C GLU A 544 16.26 -24.40 37.88
N THR A 545 16.59 -25.47 37.15
CA THR A 545 16.36 -26.85 37.62
C THR A 545 17.09 -27.13 38.93
N ALA A 546 18.34 -26.65 39.07
CA ALA A 546 19.13 -26.83 40.29
C ALA A 546 18.59 -26.02 41.48
N VAL A 547 18.16 -24.78 41.25
CA VAL A 547 17.52 -23.93 42.28
C VAL A 547 16.19 -24.54 42.71
N ASP A 548 15.35 -25.00 41.78
CA ASP A 548 14.09 -25.65 42.11
C ASP A 548 14.29 -26.91 42.95
N ALA A 549 15.27 -27.77 42.59
CA ALA A 549 15.62 -28.95 43.38
C ALA A 549 16.06 -28.60 44.81
N TYR A 550 16.88 -27.56 44.99
CA TYR A 550 17.28 -27.06 46.31
C TYR A 550 16.08 -26.55 47.11
N THR A 551 15.27 -25.65 46.52
CA THR A 551 14.13 -25.04 47.22
C THR A 551 13.08 -26.09 47.62
N HIS A 552 12.79 -27.05 46.75
CA HIS A 552 11.87 -28.15 47.06
C HIS A 552 12.37 -28.98 48.24
N HIS A 553 13.67 -29.27 48.29
CA HIS A 553 14.26 -30.03 49.37
C HIS A 553 14.17 -29.28 50.71
N VAL A 554 14.48 -27.97 50.72
CA VAL A 554 14.34 -27.11 51.92
C VAL A 554 12.90 -27.05 52.40
N ASP A 555 11.93 -26.90 51.50
CA ASP A 555 10.50 -26.89 51.85
C ASP A 555 10.05 -28.21 52.49
N THR A 556 10.46 -29.35 51.93
CA THR A 556 10.13 -30.67 52.51
C THR A 556 10.72 -30.87 53.91
N HIS A 557 11.96 -30.45 54.14
CA HIS A 557 12.60 -30.54 55.46
C HIS A 557 12.00 -29.58 56.50
N HIS A 558 11.53 -28.40 56.08
CA HIS A 558 10.89 -27.44 56.97
C HIS A 558 9.49 -27.90 57.43
N VAL A 559 8.76 -28.65 56.60
CA VAL A 559 7.46 -29.23 56.97
C VAL A 559 7.60 -30.37 57.98
N ASP A 560 8.64 -31.19 57.86
CA ASP A 560 8.89 -32.31 58.78
C ASP A 560 9.40 -31.86 60.16
N THR A 561 10.08 -30.71 60.26
CA THR A 561 10.50 -30.10 61.55
C THR A 561 9.38 -29.35 62.27
N HIS A 562 8.27 -29.01 61.58
CA HIS A 562 7.09 -28.39 62.17
C HIS A 562 5.77 -29.03 61.67
N PRO A 563 5.39 -30.23 62.16
CA PRO A 563 4.09 -30.79 61.83
C PRO A 563 3.00 -29.90 62.44
N SER A 564 2.12 -29.38 61.59
CA SER A 564 0.98 -28.54 61.96
C SER A 564 0.20 -29.16 63.13
N ARG A 565 0.07 -28.39 64.23
CA ARG A 565 -0.87 -28.69 65.33
C ARG A 565 -2.27 -28.93 64.75
N SER A 566 -2.76 -30.14 64.97
CA SER A 566 -4.09 -30.62 64.63
C SER A 566 -5.19 -29.71 65.19
N ARG A 567 -6.13 -29.31 64.32
CA ARG A 567 -7.45 -28.76 64.71
C ARG A 567 -8.27 -29.86 65.40
N PRO A 568 -9.01 -29.57 66.49
CA PRO A 568 -9.90 -30.55 67.11
C PRO A 568 -11.18 -30.69 66.26
N GLY A 569 -11.44 -31.91 65.78
CA GLY A 569 -12.71 -32.29 65.14
C GLY A 569 -13.84 -32.47 66.16
N PRO A 570 -15.11 -32.38 65.73
CA PRO A 570 -16.25 -32.16 66.60
C PRO A 570 -16.73 -33.44 67.29
N ASN A 571 -17.13 -33.30 68.56
CA ASN A 571 -17.87 -34.30 69.32
C ASN A 571 -19.22 -34.61 68.65
N GLY A 572 -19.44 -35.89 68.32
CA GLY A 572 -20.75 -36.48 68.03
C GLY A 572 -20.71 -37.95 68.45
N GLY A 573 -21.48 -38.31 69.49
CA GLY A 573 -21.62 -39.68 70.02
C GLY A 573 -22.24 -40.67 69.03
N PRO A 574 -22.33 -41.96 69.39
CA PRO A 574 -23.41 -42.37 70.30
C PRO A 574 -23.08 -43.55 71.26
N ALA A 575 -23.80 -43.56 72.41
CA ALA A 575 -24.32 -44.69 73.22
C ALA A 575 -24.31 -44.32 74.71
#